data_AF-A0A498M1U3-F1
#
_entry.id   AF-A0A498M1U3-F1
#
_cell.length_a   1.000
_cell.length_b   1.000
_cell.length_c   1.000
_cell.angle_alpha   90.00
_cell.angle_beta   90.00
_cell.angle_gamma   90.00
#
_symmetry.space_group_name_H-M   'P 1'
#
loop_
_entity.id
_entity.type
_entity.pdbx_description
1 polymer ?
#
loop_
_entity_poly.entity_id
_entity_poly.type
_entity_poly.pdbx_seq_one_letter_code
_entity_poly.pdbx_strand_id
1 'polypeptide(L)'
;MSTEAPPKFSSGIRLHITEPTKLPECQNHTVVKYIEENHTVVNHTDQIQKPWMIIIIVSGLMHGVLVFVVIGVINKVSLQNTVVGFIGSSVVLPCSSAKHDFKLEDINVHWRQNGRIHVYDIIKGKDSVADQDPQYKNRIKTFPEEYERRNFSIKLNNLTHADAGEFSCFITHSSHFKQETETVRLFINGV
;
A
#
# COMPACT_ATOMS: atom_id res chain seq x y z
N MET A 1 21.75 -64.49 76.99
CA MET A 1 21.44 -63.89 75.68
C MET A 1 22.23 -64.70 74.66
N SER A 2 21.52 -65.54 73.92
CA SER A 2 22.05 -66.79 73.37
C SER A 2 22.84 -66.59 72.08
N THR A 3 23.97 -67.28 72.04
CA THR A 3 24.90 -67.47 70.92
C THR A 3 24.26 -68.29 69.80
N GLU A 4 24.18 -67.73 68.58
CA GLU A 4 23.78 -68.49 67.39
C GLU A 4 25.01 -68.99 66.62
N ALA A 5 25.05 -70.31 66.41
CA ALA A 5 26.08 -71.04 65.70
C ALA A 5 25.84 -71.02 64.17
N PRO A 6 26.88 -71.19 63.33
CA PRO A 6 26.76 -71.02 61.88
C PRO A 6 26.07 -72.24 61.21
N PRO A 7 25.22 -72.04 60.19
CA PRO A 7 24.61 -73.14 59.46
C PRO A 7 25.61 -73.82 58.51
N LYS A 8 25.60 -75.16 58.54
CA LYS A 8 26.48 -76.07 57.80
C LYS A 8 26.05 -76.18 56.32
N PHE A 9 27.02 -76.15 55.41
CA PHE A 9 26.81 -76.50 54.00
C PHE A 9 26.63 -78.02 53.85
N SER A 10 25.54 -78.44 53.21
CA SER A 10 25.24 -79.84 52.87
C SER A 10 25.37 -80.06 51.38
N SER A 11 26.04 -81.17 51.03
CA SER A 11 26.47 -81.57 49.70
C SER A 11 25.32 -81.98 48.77
N GLY A 12 25.41 -81.53 47.52
CA GLY A 12 25.16 -82.33 46.32
C GLY A 12 23.73 -82.72 45.97
N ILE A 13 23.14 -82.02 44.99
CA ILE A 13 22.17 -82.61 44.06
C ILE A 13 22.64 -82.27 42.65
N ARG A 14 23.02 -83.31 41.88
CA ARG A 14 23.39 -83.21 40.47
C ARG A 14 22.09 -83.12 39.65
N LEU A 15 21.75 -81.93 39.16
CA LEU A 15 20.66 -81.78 38.20
C LEU A 15 21.10 -82.34 36.85
N HIS A 16 20.54 -83.49 36.47
CA HIS A 16 20.61 -83.97 35.10
C HIS A 16 19.66 -83.11 34.25
N ILE A 17 20.24 -82.29 33.37
CA ILE A 17 19.48 -81.59 32.34
C ILE A 17 19.13 -82.63 31.29
N THR A 18 17.92 -83.17 31.35
CA THR A 18 17.33 -83.89 30.22
C THR A 18 16.80 -82.86 29.25
N GLU A 19 17.41 -82.76 28.08
CA GLU A 19 16.94 -81.87 27.02
C GLU A 19 15.59 -82.37 26.45
N PRO A 20 14.52 -81.54 26.45
CA PRO A 20 13.32 -81.83 25.71
C PRO A 20 13.24 -80.94 24.46
N THR A 21 13.38 -81.61 23.30
CA THR A 21 12.66 -81.40 22.03
C THR A 21 12.43 -79.97 21.52
N LYS A 22 13.03 -79.68 20.36
CA LYS A 22 12.80 -78.52 19.48
C LYS A 22 11.29 -78.21 19.34
N LEU A 23 10.84 -77.07 19.87
CA LEU A 23 9.47 -76.57 19.75
C LEU A 23 9.28 -75.87 18.38
N PRO A 24 8.09 -75.93 17.72
CA PRO A 24 7.88 -75.38 16.39
C PRO A 24 8.00 -73.84 16.35
N GLU A 25 8.52 -73.35 15.24
CA GLU A 25 8.74 -71.95 14.90
C GLU A 25 7.44 -71.12 14.98
N CYS A 26 7.46 -70.03 15.76
CA CYS A 26 6.33 -69.10 15.88
C CYS A 26 6.06 -68.40 14.53
N GLN A 27 4.81 -68.47 14.05
CA GLN A 27 4.41 -67.88 12.78
C GLN A 27 4.39 -66.33 12.83
N ASN A 28 5.45 -65.70 12.30
CA ASN A 28 5.59 -64.25 12.17
C ASN A 28 4.87 -63.66 10.92
N HIS A 29 4.22 -64.48 10.09
CA HIS A 29 3.60 -64.02 8.83
C HIS A 29 2.46 -63.02 9.00
N THR A 30 1.64 -63.15 10.05
CA THR A 30 0.48 -62.25 10.26
C THR A 30 0.94 -60.84 10.65
N VAL A 31 1.97 -60.75 11.48
CA VAL A 31 2.53 -59.46 11.93
C VAL A 31 3.23 -58.75 10.78
N VAL A 32 4.04 -59.48 9.99
CA VAL A 32 4.72 -58.92 8.80
C VAL A 32 3.69 -58.41 7.80
N LYS A 33 2.63 -59.18 7.53
CA LYS A 33 1.56 -58.77 6.61
C LYS A 33 0.80 -57.54 7.10
N TYR A 34 0.51 -57.46 8.41
CA TYR A 34 -0.18 -56.30 9.01
C TYR A 34 0.68 -55.02 8.96
N ILE A 35 2.01 -55.16 9.14
CA ILE A 35 2.95 -54.05 9.03
C ILE A 35 3.05 -53.58 7.57
N GLU A 36 3.13 -54.50 6.61
CA GLU A 36 3.23 -54.21 5.18
C GLU A 36 1.94 -53.58 4.61
N GLU A 37 0.78 -54.07 5.06
CA GLU A 37 -0.54 -53.50 4.75
C GLU A 37 -0.71 -52.09 5.38
N ASN A 38 -0.26 -51.87 6.62
CA ASN A 38 -0.29 -50.53 7.22
C ASN A 38 0.72 -49.56 6.59
N HIS A 39 1.93 -49.99 6.23
CA HIS A 39 2.91 -49.13 5.55
C HIS A 39 2.42 -48.66 4.18
N THR A 40 1.73 -49.52 3.42
CA THR A 40 1.16 -49.14 2.12
C THR A 40 0.00 -48.16 2.26
N VAL A 41 -0.85 -48.30 3.29
CA VAL A 41 -1.93 -47.35 3.59
C VAL A 41 -1.38 -46.01 4.07
N VAL A 42 -0.41 -45.99 4.99
CA VAL A 42 0.23 -44.74 5.49
C VAL A 42 0.88 -43.96 4.34
N ASN A 43 1.61 -44.63 3.44
CA ASN A 43 2.23 -44.00 2.27
C ASN A 43 1.21 -43.45 1.26
N HIS A 44 0.04 -44.10 1.11
CA HIS A 44 -1.02 -43.61 0.23
C HIS A 44 -1.70 -42.36 0.79
N THR A 45 -1.85 -42.27 2.12
CA THR A 45 -2.41 -41.08 2.80
C THR A 45 -1.47 -39.87 2.78
N ASP A 46 -0.15 -40.08 2.79
CA ASP A 46 0.87 -39.02 2.70
C ASP A 46 1.12 -38.50 1.27
N GLN A 47 0.81 -39.30 0.23
CA GLN A 47 0.89 -38.87 -1.17
C GLN A 47 -0.24 -37.92 -1.59
N ILE A 48 -1.30 -37.79 -0.79
CA ILE A 48 -2.29 -36.72 -0.94
C ILE A 48 -1.75 -35.47 -0.24
N GLN A 49 -0.54 -35.03 -0.63
CA GLN A 49 -0.18 -33.63 -0.60
C GLN A 49 -1.19 -32.91 -1.51
N LYS A 50 -2.31 -32.56 -0.87
CA LYS A 50 -3.57 -32.12 -1.44
C LYS A 50 -3.34 -31.10 -2.56
N PRO A 51 -3.75 -31.36 -3.82
CA PRO A 51 -3.58 -30.41 -4.93
C PRO A 51 -4.24 -29.05 -4.62
N TRP A 52 -5.27 -29.05 -3.76
CA TRP A 52 -5.91 -27.85 -3.27
C TRP A 52 -5.01 -26.98 -2.36
N MET A 53 -4.04 -27.55 -1.64
CA MET A 53 -3.07 -26.76 -0.85
C MET A 53 -2.15 -25.93 -1.76
N ILE A 54 -1.74 -26.49 -2.89
CA ILE A 54 -0.95 -25.77 -3.90
C ILE A 54 -1.79 -24.64 -4.51
N ILE A 55 -3.07 -24.90 -4.80
CA ILE A 55 -4.00 -23.87 -5.33
C ILE A 55 -4.19 -22.72 -4.33
N ILE A 56 -4.29 -22.99 -3.02
CA ILE A 56 -4.41 -21.95 -1.99
C ILE A 56 -3.14 -21.09 -1.92
N ILE A 57 -1.96 -21.72 -1.98
CA ILE A 57 -0.68 -20.99 -1.93
C ILE A 57 -0.49 -20.13 -3.18
N VAL A 58 -0.71 -20.70 -4.37
CA VAL A 58 -0.60 -19.97 -5.65
C VAL A 58 -1.65 -18.86 -5.71
N SER A 59 -2.88 -19.12 -5.27
CA SER A 59 -3.92 -18.10 -5.15
C SER A 59 -3.49 -16.99 -4.20
N GLY A 60 -2.99 -17.31 -3.01
CA GLY A 60 -2.49 -16.31 -2.05
C GLY A 60 -1.35 -15.47 -2.60
N LEU A 61 -0.40 -16.08 -3.31
CA LEU A 61 0.69 -15.36 -3.99
C LEU A 61 0.16 -14.46 -5.10
N MET A 62 -0.79 -14.93 -5.92
CA MET A 62 -1.40 -14.13 -6.98
C MET A 62 -2.20 -12.95 -6.44
N HIS A 63 -3.00 -13.16 -5.39
CA HIS A 63 -3.74 -12.07 -4.72
C HIS A 63 -2.80 -11.10 -4.01
N GLY A 64 -1.75 -11.60 -3.36
CA GLY A 64 -0.72 -10.79 -2.72
C GLY A 64 0.00 -9.90 -3.74
N VAL A 65 0.49 -10.48 -4.85
CA VAL A 65 1.12 -9.74 -5.95
C VAL A 65 0.15 -8.70 -6.54
N LEU A 66 -1.11 -9.08 -6.78
CA LEU A 66 -2.13 -8.14 -7.26
C LEU A 66 -2.32 -6.96 -6.30
N VAL A 67 -2.41 -7.21 -5.00
CA VAL A 67 -2.53 -6.18 -3.96
C VAL A 67 -1.28 -5.28 -3.92
N PHE A 68 -0.07 -5.85 -3.98
CA PHE A 68 1.18 -5.07 -4.04
C PHE A 68 1.28 -4.22 -5.31
N VAL A 69 0.86 -4.74 -6.46
CA VAL A 69 0.80 -3.97 -7.72
C VAL A 69 -0.21 -2.84 -7.59
N VAL A 70 -1.42 -3.11 -7.08
CA VAL A 70 -2.45 -2.08 -6.87
C VAL A 70 -1.94 -0.99 -5.91
N ILE A 71 -1.32 -1.34 -4.78
CA ILE A 71 -0.71 -0.39 -3.82
C ILE A 71 0.43 0.41 -4.46
N GLY A 72 1.23 -0.20 -5.33
CA GLY A 72 2.28 0.48 -6.08
C GLY A 72 1.74 1.51 -7.09
N VAL A 73 0.58 1.23 -7.70
CA VAL A 73 -0.07 2.09 -8.71
C VAL A 73 -0.75 3.32 -8.10
N ILE A 74 -1.16 3.29 -6.82
CA ILE A 74 -1.90 4.40 -6.19
C ILE A 74 -1.06 5.69 -6.01
N ASN A 75 0.26 5.63 -6.15
CA ASN A 75 1.13 6.73 -5.71
C ASN A 75 1.29 7.92 -6.68
N LYS A 76 0.63 7.97 -7.84
CA LYS A 76 0.77 9.13 -8.76
C LYS A 76 -0.46 9.45 -9.63
N VAL A 77 -1.67 9.31 -9.10
CA VAL A 77 -2.82 9.96 -9.77
C VAL A 77 -2.83 11.43 -9.35
N SER A 78 -2.28 12.30 -10.20
CA SER A 78 -2.56 13.74 -10.11
C SER A 78 -4.02 13.93 -10.53
N LEU A 79 -4.87 14.33 -9.58
CA LEU A 79 -6.27 14.65 -9.86
C LEU A 79 -6.30 15.93 -10.71
N GLN A 80 -6.42 15.79 -12.03
CA GLN A 80 -6.54 16.95 -12.90
C GLN A 80 -7.95 17.52 -12.75
N ASN A 81 -8.06 18.65 -12.06
CA ASN A 81 -9.35 19.30 -11.86
C ASN A 81 -9.84 19.87 -13.19
N THR A 82 -11.12 19.67 -13.51
CA THR A 82 -11.74 20.17 -14.74
C THR A 82 -12.78 21.22 -14.39
N VAL A 83 -12.71 22.37 -15.05
CA VAL A 83 -13.69 23.46 -14.92
C VAL A 83 -14.24 23.78 -16.31
N VAL A 84 -15.55 23.96 -16.40
CA VAL A 84 -16.23 24.37 -17.63
C VAL A 84 -16.73 25.80 -17.45
N GLY A 85 -16.30 26.69 -18.32
CA GLY A 85 -16.75 28.07 -18.40
C GLY A 85 -17.48 28.34 -19.70
N PHE A 86 -18.13 29.51 -19.77
CA PHE A 86 -18.81 29.97 -20.97
C PHE A 86 -18.25 31.32 -21.40
N ILE A 87 -18.24 31.62 -22.69
CA ILE A 87 -17.77 32.93 -23.18
C ILE A 87 -18.53 34.06 -22.47
N GLY A 88 -17.80 35.09 -22.03
CA GLY A 88 -18.31 36.24 -21.29
C GLY A 88 -18.62 35.97 -19.81
N SER A 89 -18.64 34.71 -19.37
CA SER A 89 -18.94 34.35 -17.98
C SER A 89 -17.70 34.44 -17.09
N SER A 90 -17.80 33.92 -15.86
CA SER A 90 -16.69 33.89 -14.91
C SER A 90 -16.61 32.52 -14.24
N VAL A 91 -15.41 32.07 -13.92
CA VAL A 91 -15.16 30.80 -13.24
C VAL A 91 -14.18 31.00 -12.10
N VAL A 92 -14.25 30.11 -11.11
CA VAL A 92 -13.24 30.00 -10.05
C VAL A 92 -12.32 28.85 -10.40
N LEU A 93 -11.02 29.13 -10.46
CA LEU A 93 -9.97 28.14 -10.61
C LEU A 93 -9.50 27.77 -9.20
N PRO A 94 -9.75 26.53 -8.73
CA PRO A 94 -9.39 26.12 -7.39
C PRO A 94 -7.88 26.00 -7.24
N CYS A 95 -7.34 26.48 -6.11
CA CYS A 95 -6.00 26.16 -5.65
C CYS A 95 -5.92 26.21 -4.13
N SER A 96 -5.51 25.10 -3.51
CA SER A 96 -5.35 25.04 -2.05
C SER A 96 -4.09 24.28 -1.64
N SER A 97 -3.59 24.53 -0.43
CA SER A 97 -2.56 23.69 0.19
C SER A 97 -3.11 23.03 1.44
N ALA A 98 -2.83 21.73 1.60
CA ALA A 98 -3.16 20.99 2.81
C ALA A 98 -2.18 21.31 3.98
N LYS A 99 -1.09 22.04 3.71
CA LYS A 99 -0.09 22.38 4.71
C LYS A 99 -0.41 23.71 5.37
N HIS A 100 -0.65 23.66 6.68
CA HIS A 100 -0.96 24.85 7.47
C HIS A 100 0.22 25.34 8.33
N ASP A 101 1.33 24.61 8.36
CA ASP A 101 2.46 24.83 9.28
C ASP A 101 3.30 26.08 8.95
N PHE A 102 3.13 26.63 7.75
CA PHE A 102 3.86 27.80 7.28
C PHE A 102 3.07 29.08 7.51
N LYS A 103 3.74 30.16 7.88
CA LYS A 103 3.12 31.48 7.92
C LYS A 103 2.79 31.96 6.51
N LEU A 104 1.75 32.78 6.38
CA LEU A 104 1.33 33.30 5.09
C LEU A 104 2.40 34.18 4.40
N GLU A 105 3.20 34.90 5.19
CA GLU A 105 4.34 35.71 4.71
C GLU A 105 5.48 34.89 4.06
N ASP A 106 5.51 33.59 4.31
CA ASP A 106 6.48 32.66 3.75
C ASP A 106 5.98 31.95 2.50
N ILE A 107 4.73 32.19 2.09
CA ILE A 107 4.10 31.52 0.95
C ILE A 107 4.16 32.41 -0.28
N ASN A 108 4.61 31.84 -1.39
CA ASN A 108 4.43 32.42 -2.71
C ASN A 108 3.60 31.48 -3.59
N VAL A 109 2.64 32.04 -4.31
CA VAL A 109 1.76 31.33 -5.24
C VAL A 109 1.90 31.95 -6.62
N HIS A 110 2.14 31.11 -7.62
CA HIS A 110 2.27 31.55 -9.00
C HIS A 110 1.24 30.83 -9.88
N TRP A 111 0.35 31.59 -10.50
CA TRP A 111 -0.59 31.05 -11.49
C TRP A 111 -0.04 31.19 -12.90
N ARG A 112 0.01 30.09 -13.64
CA ARG A 112 0.48 30.06 -15.04
C ARG A 112 -0.54 29.39 -15.94
N GLN A 113 -0.82 29.95 -17.11
CA GLN A 113 -1.56 29.27 -18.16
C GLN A 113 -0.57 28.58 -19.11
N ASN A 114 -0.82 27.31 -19.42
CA ASN A 114 0.00 26.46 -20.27
C ASN A 114 1.48 26.47 -19.88
N GLY A 115 1.75 26.56 -18.57
CA GLY A 115 3.08 26.59 -17.96
C GLY A 115 3.93 27.84 -18.24
N ARG A 116 3.43 28.83 -18.98
CA ARG A 116 4.23 29.98 -19.45
C ARG A 116 3.61 31.34 -19.21
N ILE A 117 2.32 31.50 -19.45
CA ILE A 117 1.69 32.82 -19.40
C ILE A 117 1.43 33.19 -17.95
N HIS A 118 1.86 34.37 -17.52
CA HIS A 118 1.72 34.85 -16.15
C HIS A 118 0.28 35.32 -15.89
N VAL A 119 -0.50 34.51 -15.17
CA VAL A 119 -1.91 34.79 -14.90
C VAL A 119 -2.07 35.73 -13.70
N TYR A 120 -1.43 35.37 -12.58
CA TYR A 120 -1.48 36.13 -11.33
C TYR A 120 -0.46 35.59 -10.33
N ASP A 121 0.15 36.45 -9.51
CA ASP A 121 1.08 36.04 -8.46
C ASP A 121 0.64 36.57 -7.09
N ILE A 122 0.85 35.76 -6.05
CA ILE A 122 0.70 36.14 -4.65
C ILE A 122 2.08 35.93 -4.02
N ILE A 123 2.75 37.00 -3.63
CA ILE A 123 4.13 36.98 -3.12
C ILE A 123 4.12 37.36 -1.66
N LYS A 124 4.70 36.50 -0.81
CA LYS A 124 4.70 36.65 0.65
C LYS A 124 3.29 36.90 1.20
N GLY A 125 2.32 36.16 0.69
CA GLY A 125 0.92 36.29 1.08
C GLY A 125 0.19 37.53 0.58
N LYS A 126 0.78 38.32 -0.33
CA LYS A 126 0.20 39.55 -0.86
C LYS A 126 0.10 39.52 -2.38
N ASP A 127 -0.98 40.08 -2.88
CA ASP A 127 -1.25 40.19 -4.31
C ASP A 127 -0.12 40.95 -5.04
N SER A 128 0.34 40.40 -6.16
CA SER A 128 1.40 40.97 -7.00
C SER A 128 1.02 40.88 -8.48
N VAL A 129 1.00 42.03 -9.16
CA VAL A 129 0.62 42.15 -10.57
C VAL A 129 1.75 42.65 -11.48
N ALA A 130 2.99 42.70 -10.96
CA ALA A 130 4.13 43.27 -11.67
C ALA A 130 4.37 42.62 -13.04
N ASP A 131 4.36 41.29 -13.08
CA ASP A 131 4.63 40.49 -14.29
C ASP A 131 3.35 39.90 -14.90
N GLN A 132 2.18 40.42 -14.53
CA GLN A 132 0.90 39.89 -15.01
C GLN A 132 0.73 40.14 -16.52
N ASP A 133 0.41 39.09 -17.26
CA ASP A 133 0.14 39.19 -18.69
C ASP A 133 -1.05 40.13 -18.97
N PRO A 134 -0.94 41.04 -19.95
CA PRO A 134 -2.02 41.96 -20.31
C PRO A 134 -3.38 41.30 -20.51
N GLN A 135 -3.45 40.06 -21.01
CA GLN A 135 -4.72 39.37 -21.26
C GLN A 135 -5.53 39.07 -19.99
N TYR A 136 -4.89 39.09 -18.81
CA TYR A 136 -5.51 38.80 -17.52
C TYR A 136 -5.72 40.03 -16.62
N LYS A 137 -5.14 41.18 -17.01
CA LYS A 137 -5.30 42.43 -16.26
C LYS A 137 -6.79 42.78 -16.13
N ASN A 138 -7.19 43.18 -14.92
CA ASN A 138 -8.57 43.52 -14.55
C ASN A 138 -9.61 42.39 -14.69
N ARG A 139 -9.18 41.17 -15.04
CA ARG A 139 -10.06 40.00 -15.17
C ARG A 139 -9.91 39.02 -14.01
N ILE A 140 -8.81 39.07 -13.27
CA ILE A 140 -8.59 38.24 -12.09
C ILE A 140 -9.12 38.93 -10.83
N LYS A 141 -9.83 38.15 -9.99
CA LYS A 141 -10.16 38.50 -8.61
C LYS A 141 -9.62 37.42 -7.67
N THR A 142 -9.07 37.84 -6.56
CA THR A 142 -8.55 37.01 -5.47
C THR A 142 -9.50 36.99 -4.29
N PHE A 143 -9.22 36.12 -3.31
CA PHE A 143 -9.97 36.03 -2.04
C PHE A 143 -8.99 36.11 -0.85
N PRO A 144 -8.41 37.28 -0.55
CA PRO A 144 -7.39 37.42 0.50
C PRO A 144 -7.84 36.93 1.88
N GLU A 145 -9.14 37.01 2.18
CA GLU A 145 -9.77 36.48 3.39
C GLU A 145 -9.64 34.96 3.56
N GLU A 146 -9.44 34.22 2.45
CA GLU A 146 -9.29 32.77 2.45
C GLU A 146 -7.81 32.31 2.48
N TYR A 147 -6.85 33.24 2.37
CA TYR A 147 -5.41 32.90 2.38
C TYR A 147 -4.95 32.27 3.69
N GLU A 148 -5.54 32.69 4.81
CA GLU A 148 -5.30 32.07 6.12
C GLU A 148 -5.72 30.60 6.16
N ARG A 149 -6.74 30.25 5.37
CA ARG A 149 -7.22 28.87 5.18
C ARG A 149 -6.49 28.13 4.07
N ARG A 150 -5.40 28.70 3.56
CA ARG A 150 -4.54 28.15 2.49
C ARG A 150 -5.29 27.91 1.19
N ASN A 151 -6.31 28.72 0.93
CA ASN A 151 -7.04 28.72 -0.32
C ASN A 151 -6.62 29.95 -1.14
N PHE A 152 -5.95 29.69 -2.24
CA PHE A 152 -5.37 30.65 -3.17
C PHE A 152 -6.08 30.61 -4.53
N SER A 153 -7.34 30.19 -4.51
CA SER A 153 -8.20 30.15 -5.70
C SER A 153 -8.34 31.55 -6.30
N ILE A 154 -8.47 31.62 -7.62
CA ILE A 154 -8.69 32.88 -8.34
C ILE A 154 -9.99 32.80 -9.14
N LYS A 155 -10.69 33.92 -9.24
CA LYS A 155 -11.83 34.07 -10.14
C LYS A 155 -11.38 34.77 -11.41
N LEU A 156 -11.49 34.09 -12.54
CA LEU A 156 -11.27 34.66 -13.87
C LEU A 156 -12.62 35.12 -14.45
N ASN A 157 -12.71 36.41 -14.80
CA ASN A 157 -13.92 37.05 -15.32
C ASN A 157 -13.82 37.31 -16.83
N ASN A 158 -14.99 37.46 -17.46
CA ASN A 158 -15.16 37.77 -18.88
C ASN A 158 -14.40 36.78 -19.79
N LEU A 159 -14.72 35.49 -19.67
CA LEU A 159 -14.02 34.42 -20.38
C LEU A 159 -14.07 34.56 -21.91
N THR A 160 -13.00 34.11 -22.56
CA THR A 160 -12.79 34.11 -24.01
C THR A 160 -12.26 32.74 -24.45
N HIS A 161 -12.26 32.45 -25.75
CA HIS A 161 -11.67 31.20 -26.26
C HIS A 161 -10.17 31.06 -25.93
N ALA A 162 -9.44 32.18 -25.82
CA ALA A 162 -8.01 32.16 -25.49
C ALA A 162 -7.73 31.70 -24.05
N ASP A 163 -8.74 31.75 -23.17
CA ASP A 163 -8.59 31.29 -21.80
C ASP A 163 -8.69 29.76 -21.68
N ALA A 164 -9.14 29.04 -22.72
CA ALA A 164 -9.15 27.59 -22.70
C ALA A 164 -7.73 27.03 -22.57
N GLY A 165 -7.54 26.02 -21.73
CA GLY A 165 -6.22 25.40 -21.53
C GLY A 165 -5.98 24.94 -20.10
N GLU A 166 -4.72 24.68 -19.80
CA GLU A 166 -4.29 24.26 -18.47
C GLU A 166 -3.83 25.47 -17.66
N PHE A 167 -4.35 25.60 -16.44
CA PHE A 167 -3.88 26.54 -15.44
C PHE A 167 -3.17 25.78 -14.34
N SER A 168 -1.93 26.15 -14.07
CA SER A 168 -1.11 25.58 -13.01
C SER A 168 -0.97 26.60 -11.88
N CYS A 169 -1.26 26.17 -10.66
CA CYS A 169 -0.99 26.90 -9.43
C CYS A 169 0.24 26.29 -8.76
N PHE A 170 1.30 27.07 -8.62
CA PHE A 170 2.54 26.66 -7.96
C PHE A 170 2.64 27.31 -6.59
N ILE A 171 2.53 26.51 -5.53
CA ILE A 171 2.68 26.98 -4.14
C ILE A 171 4.09 26.63 -3.68
N THR A 172 4.83 27.64 -3.22
CA THR A 172 6.19 27.51 -2.71
C THR A 172 6.30 28.14 -1.33
N HIS A 173 7.20 27.61 -0.51
CA HIS A 173 7.47 28.10 0.84
C HIS A 173 8.92 28.57 0.92
N SER A 174 9.16 29.77 1.42
CA SER A 174 10.51 30.36 1.57
C SER A 174 11.46 29.46 2.37
N SER A 175 10.93 28.75 3.38
CA SER A 175 11.67 27.90 4.30
C SER A 175 11.73 26.43 3.89
N HIS A 176 11.07 26.04 2.79
CA HIS A 176 10.97 24.64 2.39
C HIS A 176 10.96 24.45 0.87
N PHE A 177 11.94 23.70 0.36
CA PHE A 177 12.17 23.53 -1.09
C PHE A 177 11.10 22.72 -1.84
N LYS A 178 10.18 22.06 -1.12
CA LYS A 178 9.12 21.28 -1.77
C LYS A 178 8.00 22.20 -2.26
N GLN A 179 7.81 22.21 -3.57
CA GLN A 179 6.71 22.87 -4.25
C GLN A 179 5.47 21.98 -4.27
N GLU A 180 4.30 22.59 -4.06
CA GLU A 180 2.99 22.00 -4.32
C GLU A 180 2.47 22.53 -5.66
N THR A 181 1.84 21.68 -6.46
CA THR A 181 1.31 22.06 -7.76
C THR A 181 -0.09 21.50 -7.93
N GLU A 182 -1.05 22.39 -8.19
CA GLU A 182 -2.40 22.02 -8.58
C GLU A 182 -2.65 22.46 -10.02
N THR A 183 -3.17 21.56 -10.85
CA THR A 183 -3.47 21.83 -12.26
C THR A 183 -4.96 21.74 -12.52
N VAL A 184 -5.50 22.77 -13.17
CA VAL A 184 -6.91 22.88 -13.55
C VAL A 184 -7.00 23.02 -15.07
N ARG A 185 -7.74 22.14 -15.74
CA ARG A 185 -8.05 22.29 -17.16
C ARG A 185 -9.38 23.05 -17.31
N LEU A 186 -9.31 24.21 -17.95
CA LEU A 186 -10.46 25.05 -18.25
C LEU A 186 -10.94 24.79 -19.69
N PHE A 187 -12.17 24.34 -19.82
CA PHE A 187 -12.89 24.25 -21.09
C PHE A 187 -13.81 25.45 -21.24
N ILE A 188 -13.84 26.02 -22.45
CA ILE A 188 -14.72 27.15 -22.78
C ILE A 188 -15.77 26.67 -23.76
N ASN A 189 -17.02 26.74 -23.32
CA ASN A 189 -18.19 26.49 -24.16
C ASN A 189 -18.76 27.82 -24.66
N GLY A 190 -19.13 27.88 -25.92
CA GLY A 190 -19.74 29.06 -26.51
C GLY A 190 -20.07 28.79 -27.97
N VAL A 191 -21.25 29.23 -28.37
CA VAL A 191 -21.92 28.96 -29.65
C VAL A 191 -21.11 29.45 -30.83
#